data_AF-T2IHI4-F1
#
_entry.id   AF-T2IHI4-F1
#
_cell.length_a   1.000
_cell.length_b   1.000
_cell.length_c   1.000
_cell.angle_alpha   90.00
_cell.angle_beta   90.00
_cell.angle_gamma   90.00
#
_symmetry.space_group_name_H-M   'P 1'
#
loop_
_entity.id
_entity.type
_entity.pdbx_description
1 polymer ?
#
loop_
_entity_poly.entity_id
_entity_poly.type
_entity_poly.pdbx_seq_one_letter_code
_entity_poly.pdbx_strand_id
1 'polypeptide(L)'
;MIINTLINQKIGTLIIGHNPGWKQKVNLGKRNNQNFVSIPYNKLIEMLSYKAEMVGIKVIITEESYTSKASFLDNDPIPVYQKGKKNQVTFSGKRVNRGLYRTGKRKLINADVNGSLNIMRKAVPNAFSYGIEGVVVHPVRVIPAK
;
A
#
# COMPACT_ATOMS: atom_id res chain seq x y z
N MET A 1 -3.64 -13.72 -12.71
CA MET A 1 -4.74 -12.86 -12.21
C MET A 1 -4.31 -11.41 -12.11
N ILE A 2 -3.39 -11.00 -11.22
CA ILE A 2 -2.96 -9.59 -11.11
C ILE A 2 -2.35 -9.05 -12.42
N ILE A 3 -1.31 -9.72 -12.95
CA ILE A 3 -0.66 -9.28 -14.20
C ILE A 3 -1.65 -9.21 -15.36
N ASN A 4 -2.51 -10.23 -15.52
CA ASN A 4 -3.55 -10.22 -16.55
C ASN A 4 -4.53 -9.05 -16.37
N THR A 5 -4.92 -8.70 -15.15
CA THR A 5 -5.75 -7.52 -14.88
C THR A 5 -5.03 -6.25 -15.30
N LEU A 6 -3.74 -6.10 -14.99
CA LEU A 6 -2.95 -4.95 -15.40
C LEU A 6 -2.87 -4.83 -16.94
N ILE A 7 -2.65 -5.95 -17.63
CA ILE A 7 -2.64 -6.01 -19.10
C ILE A 7 -4.00 -5.58 -19.66
N ASN A 8 -5.10 -6.18 -19.16
CA ASN A 8 -6.45 -5.89 -19.64
C ASN A 8 -6.84 -4.43 -19.41
N GLN A 9 -6.35 -3.82 -18.34
CA GLN A 9 -6.57 -2.42 -18.00
C GLN A 9 -5.54 -1.47 -18.62
N LYS A 10 -4.61 -1.97 -19.45
CA LYS A 10 -3.52 -1.20 -20.08
C LYS A 10 -2.66 -0.43 -19.08
N ILE A 11 -2.39 -1.02 -17.91
CA ILE A 11 -1.57 -0.44 -16.86
C ILE A 11 -0.11 -0.83 -17.08
N GLY A 12 0.74 0.16 -17.36
CA GLY A 12 2.17 -0.04 -17.61
C GLY A 12 3.08 0.01 -16.37
N THR A 13 2.54 0.27 -15.18
CA THR A 13 3.34 0.39 -13.95
C THR A 13 2.65 -0.23 -12.75
N LEU A 14 3.36 -1.10 -12.03
CA LEU A 14 2.96 -1.72 -10.79
C LEU A 14 3.81 -1.16 -9.64
N ILE A 15 3.15 -0.57 -8.63
CA ILE A 15 3.83 -0.06 -7.44
C ILE A 15 3.54 -1.01 -6.27
N ILE A 16 4.59 -1.46 -5.58
CA ILE A 16 4.50 -2.39 -4.46
C ILE A 16 5.10 -1.74 -3.21
N GLY A 17 4.31 -1.67 -2.14
CA GLY A 17 4.79 -1.30 -0.81
C GLY A 17 5.52 -2.48 -0.15
N HIS A 18 6.75 -2.25 0.33
CA HIS A 18 7.52 -3.27 1.05
C HIS A 18 8.48 -2.66 2.08
N ASN A 19 8.41 -3.16 3.31
CA ASN A 19 9.33 -2.79 4.39
C ASN A 19 10.24 -3.97 4.76
N PRO A 20 11.57 -3.88 4.55
CA PRO A 20 12.50 -4.94 4.92
C PRO A 20 12.41 -5.24 6.43
N GLY A 21 12.40 -6.52 6.78
CA GLY A 21 12.44 -6.95 8.19
C GLY A 21 11.17 -6.68 8.99
N TRP A 22 10.07 -6.18 8.39
CA TRP A 22 8.79 -5.92 9.06
C TRP A 22 8.15 -7.14 9.73
N LYS A 23 8.58 -8.35 9.37
CA LYS A 23 8.16 -9.60 9.99
C LYS A 23 8.92 -9.97 11.26
N GLN A 24 10.07 -9.35 11.50
CA GLN A 24 10.89 -9.66 12.67
C GLN A 24 10.27 -9.00 13.90
N LYS A 25 10.10 -9.77 14.98
CA LYS A 25 9.61 -9.29 16.29
C LYS A 25 8.22 -8.64 16.24
N VAL A 26 7.35 -9.11 15.34
CA VAL A 26 5.96 -8.66 15.27
C VAL A 26 5.21 -9.10 16.53
N ASN A 27 4.48 -8.18 17.17
CA ASN A 27 3.69 -8.45 18.36
C ASN A 27 2.19 -8.26 18.07
N LEU A 28 1.61 -9.15 17.25
CA LEU A 28 0.17 -9.14 16.88
C LEU A 28 -0.62 -10.24 17.60
N GLY A 29 -0.01 -10.93 18.56
CA GLY A 29 -0.56 -12.10 19.24
C GLY A 29 -0.21 -13.43 18.55
N LYS A 30 -0.19 -14.53 19.32
CA LYS A 30 0.37 -15.83 18.92
C LYS A 30 -0.19 -16.37 17.59
N ARG A 31 -1.53 -16.43 17.45
CA ARG A 31 -2.20 -16.96 16.26
C ARG A 31 -1.99 -16.08 15.01
N ASN A 32 -2.04 -14.77 15.16
CA ASN A 32 -1.85 -13.84 14.06
C ASN A 32 -0.39 -13.79 13.62
N ASN A 33 0.56 -13.86 14.55
CA ASN A 33 1.98 -13.95 14.25
C ASN A 33 2.31 -15.19 13.43
N GLN A 34 1.77 -16.37 13.79
CA GLN A 34 1.99 -17.60 13.03
C GLN A 34 1.49 -17.48 11.58
N ASN A 35 0.26 -16.99 11.39
CA ASN A 35 -0.31 -16.76 10.06
C ASN A 35 0.46 -15.70 9.26
N PHE A 36 1.01 -14.68 9.93
CA PHE A 36 1.68 -13.57 9.27
C PHE A 36 3.11 -13.91 8.86
N VAL A 37 3.85 -14.62 9.72
CA VAL A 37 5.23 -15.04 9.45
C VAL A 37 5.28 -16.08 8.32
N SER A 38 4.28 -16.98 8.26
CA SER A 38 4.21 -18.05 7.25
C SER A 38 3.99 -17.57 5.81
N ILE A 39 3.39 -16.40 5.58
CA ILE A 39 3.12 -15.88 4.23
C ILE A 39 4.44 -15.49 3.56
N PRO A 40 4.87 -16.08 2.43
CA PRO A 40 6.17 -15.78 1.82
C PRO A 40 6.15 -14.49 0.97
N TYR A 41 5.99 -13.33 1.61
CA TYR A 41 5.88 -12.02 0.96
C TYR A 41 6.99 -11.70 -0.05
N ASN A 42 8.27 -11.93 0.28
CA ASN A 42 9.37 -11.62 -0.63
C ASN A 42 9.28 -12.45 -1.91
N LYS A 43 9.02 -13.76 -1.76
CA LYS A 43 8.80 -14.66 -2.89
C LYS A 43 7.60 -14.22 -3.74
N LEU A 44 6.52 -13.74 -3.12
CA LEU A 44 5.37 -13.19 -3.84
C LEU A 44 5.76 -11.95 -4.66
N ILE A 45 6.52 -11.03 -4.07
CA ILE A 45 7.01 -9.82 -4.75
C ILE A 45 7.92 -10.22 -5.92
N GLU A 46 8.88 -11.11 -5.70
CA GLU A 46 9.77 -11.63 -6.75
C GLU A 46 8.99 -12.25 -7.91
N MET A 47 8.01 -13.12 -7.63
CA MET A 47 7.17 -13.73 -8.66
C MET A 47 6.32 -12.70 -9.41
N LEU A 48 5.82 -11.67 -8.73
CA LEU A 48 5.06 -10.59 -9.37
C LEU A 48 5.97 -9.73 -10.24
N SER A 49 7.16 -9.38 -9.75
CA SER A 49 8.13 -8.58 -10.49
C SER A 49 8.55 -9.29 -11.77
N TYR A 50 8.96 -10.56 -11.64
CA TYR A 50 9.34 -11.40 -12.77
C TYR A 50 8.25 -11.46 -13.84
N LYS A 51 7.01 -11.77 -13.44
CA LYS A 51 5.89 -11.89 -14.40
C LYS A 51 5.48 -10.55 -15.00
N ALA A 52 5.59 -9.45 -14.25
CA ALA A 52 5.28 -8.10 -14.75
C ALA A 52 6.31 -7.65 -15.79
N GLU A 53 7.60 -7.84 -15.51
CA GLU A 53 8.70 -7.48 -16.40
C GLU A 53 8.65 -8.26 -17.72
N MET A 54 8.29 -9.56 -17.67
CA MET A 54 8.11 -10.38 -18.88
C MET A 54 7.07 -9.82 -19.86
N VAL A 55 6.09 -9.07 -19.39
CA VAL A 55 5.03 -8.48 -20.21
C VAL A 55 5.21 -6.97 -20.41
N GLY A 56 6.38 -6.43 -20.06
CA GLY A 56 6.72 -5.02 -20.23
C GLY A 56 6.10 -4.07 -19.19
N ILE A 57 5.58 -4.58 -18.07
CA ILE A 57 5.07 -3.75 -16.97
C ILE A 57 6.23 -3.36 -16.05
N LYS A 58 6.43 -2.05 -15.84
CA LYS A 58 7.44 -1.54 -14.92
C LYS A 58 7.03 -1.80 -13.47
N VAL A 59 7.96 -2.27 -12.64
CA VAL A 59 7.71 -2.52 -11.22
C VAL A 59 8.50 -1.54 -10.37
N ILE A 60 7.83 -0.90 -9.42
CA ILE A 60 8.43 0.05 -8.48
C ILE A 60 8.17 -0.45 -7.07
N ILE A 61 9.23 -0.81 -6.35
CA ILE A 61 9.14 -1.18 -4.94
C ILE A 61 9.43 0.07 -4.10
N THR A 62 8.54 0.39 -3.17
CA THR A 62 8.65 1.57 -2.29
C THR A 62 8.44 1.19 -0.83
N GLU A 63 9.00 1.99 0.07
CA GLU A 63 8.84 1.85 1.51
C GLU A 63 7.40 2.23 1.92
N GLU A 64 6.75 1.43 2.75
CA GLU A 64 5.31 1.57 3.07
C GLU A 64 5.00 1.98 4.51
N SER A 65 5.96 2.51 5.28
CA SER A 65 5.69 2.95 6.65
C SER A 65 4.58 3.97 6.70
N TYR A 66 3.72 3.83 7.71
CA TYR A 66 2.60 4.72 8.00
C TYR A 66 1.54 4.85 6.89
N THR A 67 1.63 4.11 5.77
CA THR A 67 0.65 4.16 4.66
C THR A 67 -0.76 3.74 5.08
N SER A 68 -0.89 2.87 6.08
CA SER A 68 -2.18 2.45 6.64
C SER A 68 -2.71 3.36 7.75
N LYS A 69 -1.91 4.32 8.21
CA LYS A 69 -2.25 5.27 9.29
C LYS A 69 -2.55 6.66 8.77
N ALA A 70 -1.72 7.15 7.84
CA ALA A 70 -1.91 8.44 7.18
C ALA A 70 -3.21 8.48 6.39
N SER A 71 -3.90 9.62 6.45
CA SER A 71 -5.05 9.87 5.61
C SER A 71 -4.57 10.32 4.23
N PHE A 72 -4.98 9.59 3.20
CA PHE A 72 -4.72 10.02 1.82
C PHE A 72 -5.45 11.33 1.53
N LEU A 73 -6.75 11.38 1.82
CA LEU A 73 -7.64 12.51 1.49
C LEU A 73 -7.35 13.80 2.27
N ASP A 74 -6.72 13.71 3.43
CA ASP A 74 -6.31 14.89 4.21
C ASP A 74 -4.85 15.28 3.96
N ASN A 75 -4.17 14.63 3.01
CA ASN A 75 -2.76 14.88 2.67
C ASN A 75 -1.80 14.78 3.86
N ASP A 76 -2.03 13.80 4.75
CA ASP A 76 -1.16 13.60 5.91
C ASP A 76 0.30 13.34 5.49
N PRO A 77 1.30 13.91 6.20
CA PRO A 77 2.69 13.60 5.93
C PRO A 77 2.96 12.11 6.16
N ILE A 78 3.65 11.45 5.23
CA ILE A 78 3.99 10.03 5.33
C ILE A 78 5.52 9.88 5.47
N PRO A 79 6.08 10.07 6.68
CA PRO A 79 7.52 9.95 6.87
C PRO A 79 8.00 8.51 6.61
N VAL A 80 9.29 8.35 6.38
CA VAL A 80 9.95 7.04 6.43
C VAL A 80 10.26 6.72 7.89
N TYR A 81 9.98 5.49 8.31
CA TYR A 81 10.32 5.06 9.66
C TYR A 81 11.84 5.01 9.83
N GLN A 82 12.35 5.73 10.84
CA GLN A 82 13.76 5.70 11.22
C GLN A 82 13.87 5.26 12.69
N LYS A 83 14.52 4.11 12.92
CA LYS A 83 14.74 3.58 14.27
C LYS A 83 15.52 4.62 15.10
N GLY A 84 15.00 4.98 16.27
CA GLY A 84 15.64 5.94 17.18
C GLY A 84 15.19 7.39 17.02
N LYS A 85 14.46 7.75 15.94
CA LYS A 85 13.77 9.03 15.84
C LYS A 85 12.32 8.87 16.28
N LYS A 86 11.89 9.67 17.26
CA LYS A 86 10.46 9.83 17.53
C LYS A 86 9.86 10.63 16.37
N ASN A 87 9.39 9.92 15.35
CA ASN A 87 8.51 10.52 14.35
C ASN A 87 7.20 10.91 15.08
N GLN A 88 7.13 12.14 15.61
CA GLN A 88 5.92 12.71 16.21
C GLN A 88 4.98 13.16 15.09
N VAL A 89 4.49 12.20 14.31
CA VAL A 89 3.50 12.47 13.28
C VAL A 89 2.13 12.07 13.80
N THR A 90 1.29 13.08 13.99
CA THR A 90 -0.12 12.89 14.28
C THR A 90 -0.88 12.80 12.97
N PHE A 91 -1.48 11.66 12.70
CA PHE A 91 -2.33 11.44 11.53
C PHE A 91 -3.73 11.96 11.81
N SER A 92 -4.33 12.62 10.83
CA SER A 92 -5.67 13.20 10.96
C SER A 92 -6.76 12.12 10.95
N GLY A 93 -6.54 11.05 10.18
CA GLY A 93 -7.44 9.90 10.09
C GLY A 93 -7.02 8.72 10.96
N LYS A 94 -7.89 7.71 11.01
CA LYS A 94 -7.64 6.45 11.72
C LYS A 94 -8.35 5.28 11.06
N ARG A 95 -7.70 4.12 11.11
CA ARG A 95 -8.34 2.84 10.80
C ARG A 95 -9.37 2.51 11.88
N VAL A 96 -10.60 2.20 11.49
CA VAL A 96 -11.68 1.85 12.43
C VAL A 96 -11.69 0.34 12.66
N ASN A 97 -11.74 -0.43 11.58
CA ASN A 97 -11.67 -1.88 11.61
C ASN A 97 -11.06 -2.44 10.31
N ARG A 98 -11.16 -3.74 10.07
CA ARG A 98 -10.67 -4.35 8.83
C ARG A 98 -11.52 -3.90 7.65
N GLY A 99 -10.89 -3.22 6.68
CA GLY A 99 -11.56 -2.73 5.48
C GLY A 99 -12.14 -1.32 5.61
N LEU A 100 -12.22 -0.73 6.81
CA LEU A 100 -12.77 0.61 7.01
C LEU A 100 -11.75 1.59 7.61
N TYR A 101 -11.59 2.73 6.94
CA TYR A 101 -10.76 3.85 7.37
C TYR A 101 -11.62 5.11 7.48
N ARG A 102 -11.37 5.92 8.51
CA ARG A 102 -12.04 7.20 8.73
C ARG A 102 -11.03 8.34 8.61
N THR A 103 -11.28 9.27 7.70
CA THR A 103 -10.44 10.46 7.50
C THR A 103 -10.62 11.48 8.63
N GLY A 104 -9.75 12.50 8.70
CA GLY A 104 -9.87 13.62 9.63
C GLY A 104 -11.19 14.37 9.46
N LYS A 105 -11.67 14.52 8.22
CA LYS A 105 -13.00 15.04 7.89
C LYS A 105 -14.16 14.06 8.16
N ARG A 106 -13.93 12.98 8.92
CA ARG A 106 -14.90 11.93 9.27
C ARG A 106 -15.53 11.18 8.08
N LYS A 107 -14.96 11.29 6.87
CA LYS A 107 -15.39 10.48 5.73
C LYS A 107 -14.92 9.03 5.91
N LEU A 108 -15.76 8.09 5.50
CA LEU A 108 -15.45 6.66 5.53
C LEU A 108 -15.01 6.21 4.14
N ILE A 109 -13.84 5.57 4.08
CA ILE A 109 -13.28 5.00 2.86
C ILE A 109 -12.74 3.61 3.15
N ASN A 110 -12.51 2.83 2.10
CA ASN A 110 -11.90 1.52 2.26
C ASN A 110 -10.43 1.67 2.74
N ALA A 111 -10.06 0.88 3.76
CA ALA A 111 -8.72 0.97 4.36
C ALA A 111 -7.60 0.51 3.41
N ASP A 112 -7.87 -0.49 2.57
CA ASP A 112 -6.91 -0.98 1.59
C ASP A 112 -6.72 0.05 0.46
N VAL A 113 -7.82 0.69 0.02
CA VAL A 113 -7.78 1.80 -0.96
C VAL A 113 -6.95 2.98 -0.42
N ASN A 114 -7.18 3.39 0.84
CA ASN A 114 -6.37 4.44 1.47
C ASN A 114 -4.88 4.06 1.52
N GLY A 115 -4.58 2.81 1.90
CA GLY A 115 -3.21 2.29 1.93
C GLY A 115 -2.54 2.31 0.56
N SER A 116 -3.21 1.79 -0.48
CA SER A 116 -2.69 1.76 -1.85
C SER A 116 -2.44 3.17 -2.41
N LEU A 117 -3.33 4.13 -2.15
CA LEU A 117 -3.14 5.51 -2.58
C LEU A 117 -1.94 6.18 -1.88
N ASN A 118 -1.72 5.87 -0.60
CA ASN A 118 -0.56 6.36 0.14
C ASN A 118 0.75 5.73 -0.34
N ILE A 119 0.75 4.45 -0.72
CA ILE A 119 1.91 3.79 -1.38
C ILE A 119 2.23 4.51 -2.69
N MET A 120 1.21 4.77 -3.52
CA MET A 120 1.37 5.51 -4.77
C MET A 120 1.93 6.93 -4.52
N ARG A 121 1.43 7.65 -3.51
CA ARG A 121 1.93 8.97 -3.12
C ARG A 121 3.40 8.94 -2.66
N LYS A 122 3.86 7.87 -2.02
CA LYS A 122 5.28 7.71 -1.66
C LYS A 122 6.17 7.43 -2.86
N ALA A 123 5.74 6.55 -3.77
CA ALA A 123 6.51 6.22 -4.97
C ALA A 123 6.55 7.37 -5.98
N VAL A 124 5.47 8.15 -6.08
CA VAL A 124 5.32 9.26 -7.02
C VAL A 124 4.68 10.44 -6.28
N PRO A 125 5.46 11.27 -5.55
CA PRO A 125 4.94 12.39 -4.76
C PRO A 125 4.12 13.39 -5.59
N ASN A 126 4.53 13.59 -6.85
CA ASN A 126 3.87 14.51 -7.76
C ASN A 126 2.65 13.91 -8.47
N ALA A 127 2.33 12.63 -8.25
CA ALA A 127 1.25 11.94 -8.95
C ALA A 127 -0.08 12.71 -8.87
N PHE A 128 -0.34 13.34 -7.72
CA PHE A 128 -1.56 14.09 -7.44
C PHE A 128 -1.37 15.61 -7.37
N SER A 129 -0.17 16.13 -7.67
CA SER A 129 0.17 17.55 -7.47
C SER A 129 -0.34 18.49 -8.55
N TYR A 130 -0.60 17.99 -9.77
CA TYR A 130 -0.97 18.80 -10.92
C TYR A 130 -2.49 18.86 -11.20
N GLY A 131 -3.33 18.50 -10.23
CA GLY A 131 -4.77 18.42 -10.47
C GLY A 131 -5.08 17.35 -11.50
N ILE A 132 -5.09 16.09 -11.08
CA ILE A 132 -5.51 15.00 -11.97
C ILE A 132 -6.97 15.26 -12.36
N GLU A 133 -7.23 15.62 -13.62
CA GLU A 133 -8.58 15.82 -14.17
C GLU A 133 -9.41 14.51 -14.18
N GLY A 134 -8.78 13.35 -14.00
CA GLY A 134 -9.47 12.08 -13.79
C GLY A 134 -8.59 10.97 -13.25
N VAL A 135 -9.02 10.34 -12.15
CA VAL A 135 -8.44 9.08 -11.65
C VAL A 135 -8.90 7.96 -12.60
N VAL A 136 -8.02 7.55 -13.53
CA VAL A 136 -8.33 6.54 -14.55
C VAL A 136 -8.55 5.15 -13.93
N VAL A 137 -7.94 4.87 -12.78
CA VAL A 137 -8.04 3.57 -12.09
C VAL A 137 -8.18 3.74 -10.59
N HIS A 138 -9.23 3.11 -10.05
CA HIS A 138 -9.48 3.06 -8.61
C HIS A 138 -8.84 1.79 -8.04
N PRO A 139 -8.16 1.85 -6.89
CA PRO A 139 -7.69 0.63 -6.23
C PRO A 139 -8.89 -0.29 -5.93
N VAL A 140 -8.81 -1.54 -6.39
CA VAL A 140 -9.86 -2.55 -6.13
C VAL A 140 -9.27 -3.65 -5.25
N ARG A 141 -10.05 -4.10 -4.28
CA ARG A 141 -9.69 -5.28 -3.48
C ARG A 141 -9.84 -6.53 -4.35
N VAL A 142 -8.72 -7.19 -4.62
CA VAL A 142 -8.70 -8.48 -5.34
C VAL A 142 -8.58 -9.61 -4.33
N ILE A 143 -9.52 -10.56 -4.36
CA ILE A 143 -9.43 -11.81 -3.59
C ILE A 143 -8.84 -12.85 -4.55
N PRO A 144 -7.60 -13.34 -4.33
CA PRO A 144 -7.09 -14.46 -5.10
C PRO A 144 -8.05 -15.64 -4.94
N ALA A 145 -8.48 -16.25 -6.05
CA ALA A 145 -9.51 -17.29 -6.05
C ALA A 145 -9.21 -18.42 -5.06
N LYS A 146 -10.27 -18.99 -4.49
CA LYS A 146 -10.25 -20.34 -3.89
C LYS A 146 -9.81 -21.36 -4.93
#